data_AF-A0A7H9HV74-F1
#
_entry.id   AF-A0A7H9HV74-F1
#
_cell.length_a   1.000
_cell.length_b   1.000
_cell.length_c   1.000
_cell.angle_alpha   90.00
_cell.angle_beta   90.00
_cell.angle_gamma   90.00
#
_symmetry.space_group_name_H-M   'P 1'
#
loop_
_entity.id
_entity.type
_entity.pdbx_description
1 polymer ?
#
loop_
_entity_poly.entity_id
_entity_poly.type
_entity_poly.pdbx_seq_one_letter_code
_entity_poly.pdbx_strand_id
1 'polypeptide(L)'
;MEVLENVLGVKFDNLDDFQETSFTGEDFEKAYLANCHDQRFQANNRLWKELDSLKEKHKKVQLTLNEVIPPLREYIESFNKQLTDFTSDLGFIRNKSSELKSLLEYNSTKLANVSPLVNDLILSPSVINDIVHGKVDESWLDGIAYLKDKQQIYAKYVNSDDIAVPKDFDRLCEVLEYLKVVILEKSRRFVVHQIKLLRSHQPIPSQQIQKKMIEVKEIFQFIVENDHSLALELRQAYAYSMRWYYKAYFARYIRSLTILQFKNIDSQYALGNGLSNTSMNRSTAFGISNYLTASYGRSVGTVTDESIQEYFQVDKRISLLTQEDNTVMVSQIAENNTMQNFIEIGYKNLNLAILDNCRVELEFVKTFFQLSDNEDESLGLVEQIFQTTFNEALEYTRQLIQYTYDLFGVLINIRVTQQLQLESDKHHLTVTKDYFDSQLMILWPKLQQLVDFQCESLRKVPITTSVARLYGNHEDPLTTPHELTVQFSKFLTSLLKLATTHEKQVDERSEPLYNSIIRIRNDYETVMTKCSKKCKSPERMLATNYMFLYNAIQHMHIHEPDTEPLPLIVKETEDHCKALVEAFSKVT
;
A
#
# COMPACT_ATOMS: atom_id res chain seq x y z
N MET A 1 123.92 -55.70 22.89
CA MET A 1 125.14 -55.25 23.60
C MET A 1 124.76 -54.57 24.92
N GLU A 2 123.93 -53.51 24.93
CA GLU A 2 123.42 -52.90 26.19
C GLU A 2 122.63 -53.86 27.09
N VAL A 3 121.91 -54.80 26.49
CA VAL A 3 121.14 -55.81 27.25
C VAL A 3 122.06 -56.79 27.97
N LEU A 4 123.22 -57.13 27.40
CA LEU A 4 124.19 -58.03 28.04
C LEU A 4 125.02 -57.30 29.10
N GLU A 5 125.31 -56.02 28.89
CA GLU A 5 126.02 -55.16 29.86
C GLU A 5 125.20 -54.99 31.15
N ASN A 6 123.88 -54.83 31.02
CA ASN A 6 122.95 -54.78 32.14
C ASN A 6 122.70 -56.14 32.81
N VAL A 7 123.01 -57.25 32.13
CA VAL A 7 122.79 -58.60 32.68
C VAL A 7 123.98 -59.11 33.49
N LEU A 8 125.22 -58.67 33.18
CA LEU A 8 126.44 -59.27 33.76
C LEU A 8 127.28 -58.37 34.67
N GLY A 9 127.11 -57.04 34.67
CA GLY A 9 127.81 -56.17 35.63
C GLY A 9 129.35 -56.15 35.52
N VAL A 10 129.94 -56.59 34.40
CA VAL A 10 131.39 -56.48 34.12
C VAL A 10 131.62 -55.84 32.75
N LYS A 11 132.58 -54.90 32.68
CA LYS A 11 133.00 -54.17 31.47
C LYS A 11 133.93 -55.03 30.61
N PHE A 12 133.68 -55.05 29.29
CA PHE A 12 134.29 -55.99 28.34
C PHE A 12 135.72 -55.68 27.85
N ASP A 13 136.44 -54.71 28.43
CA ASP A 13 137.71 -54.23 27.86
C ASP A 13 138.97 -55.03 28.22
N ASN A 14 138.91 -56.08 29.04
CA ASN A 14 140.14 -56.77 29.47
C ASN A 14 140.01 -58.29 29.49
N LEU A 15 139.97 -58.97 28.33
CA LEU A 15 140.52 -60.32 28.12
C LEU A 15 140.38 -60.74 26.63
N ASP A 16 141.02 -59.98 25.73
CA ASP A 16 141.45 -60.47 24.42
C ASP A 16 142.91 -60.92 24.55
N ASP A 17 143.12 -62.13 25.01
CA ASP A 17 144.31 -62.92 24.73
C ASP A 17 143.91 -64.35 25.04
N PHE A 18 143.77 -65.17 24.02
CA PHE A 18 144.57 -66.38 23.88
C PHE A 18 144.10 -67.08 22.62
N GLN A 19 144.88 -66.75 21.57
CA GLN A 19 144.85 -67.34 20.26
C GLN A 19 145.11 -68.85 20.30
N GLU A 20 144.53 -69.49 19.29
CA GLU A 20 145.06 -70.59 18.50
C GLU A 20 146.16 -71.42 19.17
N THR A 21 145.86 -72.68 19.46
CA THR A 21 146.21 -73.74 18.51
C THR A 21 145.87 -75.09 19.12
N SER A 22 145.37 -75.95 18.24
CA SER A 22 145.21 -77.39 18.34
C SER A 22 146.08 -78.09 19.40
N PHE A 23 145.50 -79.00 20.18
CA PHE A 23 145.69 -80.44 19.98
C PHE A 23 145.12 -81.25 21.17
N THR A 24 144.61 -82.43 20.81
CA THR A 24 144.43 -83.62 21.65
C THR A 24 143.73 -83.43 23.00
N GLY A 25 142.40 -83.38 22.92
CA GLY A 25 141.57 -84.48 23.45
C GLY A 25 141.24 -84.52 24.94
N GLU A 26 142.10 -84.10 25.88
CA GLU A 26 141.88 -84.52 27.28
C GLU A 26 142.04 -83.48 28.41
N ASP A 27 142.10 -82.16 28.17
CA ASP A 27 142.36 -81.20 29.29
C ASP A 27 141.38 -80.01 29.47
N PHE A 28 140.09 -80.10 29.12
CA PHE A 28 139.11 -79.04 29.43
C PHE A 28 138.48 -79.11 30.84
N GLU A 29 138.50 -80.25 31.51
CA GLU A 29 137.71 -80.44 32.75
C GLU A 29 138.29 -79.72 33.97
N LYS A 30 139.61 -79.44 33.99
CA LYS A 30 140.23 -78.74 35.14
C LYS A 30 139.99 -77.23 35.16
N ALA A 31 139.62 -76.59 34.05
CA ALA A 31 139.42 -75.14 33.98
C ALA A 31 138.01 -74.68 34.42
N TYR A 32 137.00 -75.55 34.34
CA TYR A 32 135.60 -75.18 34.62
C TYR A 32 135.27 -75.10 36.12
N LEU A 33 135.84 -76.01 36.93
CA LEU A 33 135.49 -76.12 38.35
C LEU A 33 135.96 -74.94 39.21
N ALA A 34 136.96 -74.16 38.78
CA ALA A 34 137.47 -73.03 39.55
C ALA A 34 136.55 -71.78 39.50
N ASN A 35 135.66 -71.65 38.51
CA ASN A 35 134.92 -70.40 38.25
C ASN A 35 133.51 -70.32 38.85
N CYS A 36 133.00 -71.38 39.50
CA CYS A 36 131.61 -71.43 39.97
C CYS A 36 131.35 -70.91 41.40
N HIS A 37 132.36 -70.36 42.09
CA HIS A 37 132.23 -70.02 43.52
C HIS A 37 132.10 -68.51 43.85
N ASP A 38 132.03 -67.61 42.87
CA ASP A 38 132.05 -66.16 43.14
C ASP A 38 130.65 -65.52 43.24
N GLN A 39 130.43 -64.77 44.33
CA GLN A 39 129.12 -64.29 44.82
C GLN A 39 128.52 -63.10 44.02
N ARG A 40 129.00 -62.81 42.81
CA ARG A 40 128.70 -61.56 42.08
C ARG A 40 127.58 -61.67 41.03
N PHE A 41 126.95 -62.83 40.88
CA PHE A 41 126.01 -63.13 39.78
C PHE A 41 124.53 -63.36 40.19
N GLN A 42 123.96 -62.61 41.15
CA GLN A 42 122.51 -62.67 41.43
C GLN A 42 121.71 -61.57 40.71
N ALA A 43 120.66 -61.98 39.98
CA ALA A 43 119.80 -61.14 39.14
C ALA A 43 118.67 -60.40 39.90
N ASN A 44 118.35 -59.17 39.46
CA ASN A 44 117.45 -58.20 40.09
C ASN A 44 115.93 -58.47 39.91
N ASN A 45 115.15 -58.45 41.01
CA ASN A 45 113.70 -58.72 41.07
C ASN A 45 112.76 -57.57 40.59
N ARG A 46 113.28 -56.46 40.03
CA ARG A 46 112.45 -55.30 39.62
C ARG A 46 111.73 -55.48 38.27
N LEU A 47 112.36 -56.16 37.31
CA LEU A 47 111.83 -56.34 35.96
C LEU A 47 110.53 -57.16 35.92
N TRP A 48 110.38 -58.12 36.84
CA TRP A 48 109.18 -58.96 36.92
C TRP A 48 107.91 -58.18 37.33
N LYS A 49 108.02 -57.20 38.25
CA LYS A 49 106.86 -56.39 38.67
C LYS A 49 106.39 -55.43 37.58
N GLU A 50 107.30 -54.86 36.80
CA GLU A 50 106.93 -54.00 35.66
C GLU A 50 106.25 -54.82 34.55
N LEU A 51 106.73 -56.03 34.29
CA LEU A 51 106.15 -56.96 33.30
C LEU A 51 104.70 -57.33 33.68
N ASP A 52 104.42 -57.62 34.95
CA ASP A 52 103.06 -57.91 35.40
C ASP A 52 102.12 -56.70 35.29
N SER A 53 102.60 -55.49 35.62
CA SER A 53 101.79 -54.26 35.47
C SER A 53 101.45 -53.95 34.00
N LEU A 54 102.38 -54.24 33.08
CA LEU A 54 102.19 -54.06 31.64
C LEU A 54 101.21 -55.10 31.08
N LYS A 55 101.28 -56.36 31.54
CA LYS A 55 100.31 -57.40 31.17
C LYS A 55 98.90 -57.04 31.60
N GLU A 56 98.73 -56.46 32.78
CA GLU A 56 97.41 -56.08 33.28
C GLU A 56 96.82 -54.90 32.49
N LYS A 57 97.64 -53.90 32.15
CA LYS A 57 97.22 -52.78 31.28
C LYS A 57 96.88 -53.25 29.86
N HIS A 58 97.67 -54.15 29.30
CA HIS A 58 97.41 -54.72 27.97
C HIS A 58 96.08 -55.48 27.95
N LYS A 59 95.79 -56.29 28.98
CA LYS A 59 94.49 -56.95 29.12
C LYS A 59 93.32 -55.97 29.19
N LYS A 60 93.45 -54.85 29.92
CA LYS A 60 92.40 -53.81 30.00
C LYS A 60 92.17 -53.10 28.66
N VAL A 61 93.23 -52.77 27.94
CA VAL A 61 93.13 -52.14 26.60
C VAL A 61 92.53 -53.11 25.58
N GLN A 62 92.88 -54.39 25.64
CA GLN A 62 92.35 -55.39 24.72
C GLN A 62 90.86 -55.68 24.99
N LEU A 63 90.43 -55.65 26.26
CA LEU A 63 89.02 -55.73 26.64
C LEU A 63 88.22 -54.52 26.14
N THR A 64 88.70 -53.30 26.35
CA THR A 64 87.96 -52.11 25.89
C THR A 64 87.88 -52.01 24.37
N LEU A 65 88.95 -52.38 23.65
CA LEU A 65 88.97 -52.39 22.20
C LEU A 65 88.00 -53.43 21.61
N ASN A 66 87.91 -54.61 22.23
CA ASN A 66 87.09 -55.71 21.72
C ASN A 66 85.63 -55.68 22.20
N GLU A 67 85.34 -55.17 23.40
CA GLU A 67 83.96 -55.15 23.93
C GLU A 67 83.22 -53.85 23.65
N VAL A 68 83.90 -52.69 23.66
CA VAL A 68 83.20 -51.38 23.64
C VAL A 68 83.14 -50.77 22.25
N ILE A 69 84.20 -50.91 21.44
CA ILE A 69 84.25 -50.25 20.13
C ILE A 69 83.31 -50.88 19.09
N PRO A 70 83.19 -52.22 18.97
CA PRO A 70 82.27 -52.83 18.01
C PRO A 70 80.80 -52.42 18.18
N PRO A 71 80.20 -52.47 19.39
CA PRO A 71 78.81 -52.06 19.56
C PRO A 71 78.61 -50.55 19.36
N LEU A 72 79.61 -49.73 19.65
CA LEU A 72 79.55 -48.28 19.42
C LEU A 72 79.62 -47.96 17.92
N ARG A 73 80.40 -48.73 17.16
CA ARG A 73 80.43 -48.64 15.70
C ARG A 73 79.11 -49.09 15.08
N GLU A 74 78.58 -50.23 15.50
CA GLU A 74 77.26 -50.70 15.05
C GLU A 74 76.15 -49.70 15.39
N TYR A 75 76.20 -49.08 16.57
CA TYR A 75 75.26 -48.04 16.94
C TYR A 75 75.35 -46.82 16.02
N ILE A 76 76.55 -46.28 15.78
CA ILE A 76 76.73 -45.13 14.88
C ILE A 76 76.31 -45.48 13.45
N GLU A 77 76.61 -46.68 12.98
CA GLU A 77 76.22 -47.12 11.64
C GLU A 77 74.70 -47.31 11.52
N SER A 78 74.05 -47.84 12.56
CA SER A 78 72.59 -47.92 12.65
C SER A 78 71.94 -46.54 12.71
N PHE A 79 72.53 -45.61 13.47
CA PHE A 79 72.04 -44.24 13.59
C PHE A 79 72.19 -43.48 12.27
N ASN A 80 73.30 -43.67 11.55
CA ASN A 80 73.48 -43.06 10.24
C ASN A 80 72.50 -43.64 9.21
N LYS A 81 72.22 -44.95 9.26
CA LYS A 81 71.17 -45.57 8.42
C LYS A 81 69.81 -44.97 8.75
N GLN A 82 69.43 -44.90 10.02
CA GLN A 82 68.17 -44.28 10.44
C GLN A 82 68.07 -42.81 10.02
N LEU A 83 69.15 -42.03 10.14
CA LEU A 83 69.15 -40.63 9.74
C LEU A 83 69.05 -40.46 8.22
N THR A 84 69.64 -41.37 7.46
CA THR A 84 69.48 -41.43 6.00
C THR A 84 68.04 -41.78 5.62
N ASP A 85 67.46 -42.78 6.28
CA ASP A 85 66.06 -43.18 6.07
C ASP A 85 65.11 -42.02 6.41
N PHE A 86 65.26 -41.38 7.58
CA PHE A 86 64.46 -40.21 7.95
C PHE A 86 64.66 -39.01 7.02
N THR A 87 65.87 -38.79 6.52
CA THR A 87 66.13 -37.72 5.54
C THR A 87 65.48 -38.05 4.19
N SER A 88 65.46 -39.32 3.81
CA SER A 88 64.77 -39.78 2.60
C SER A 88 63.25 -39.64 2.75
N ASP A 89 62.68 -39.97 3.91
CA ASP A 89 61.27 -39.83 4.21
C ASP A 89 60.86 -38.36 4.27
N LEU A 90 61.69 -37.49 4.86
CA LEU A 90 61.46 -36.05 4.87
C LEU A 90 61.53 -35.48 3.45
N GLY A 91 62.45 -35.96 2.62
CA GLY A 91 62.54 -35.64 1.21
C GLY A 91 61.27 -36.06 0.45
N PHE A 92 60.77 -37.27 0.72
CA PHE A 92 59.54 -37.78 0.15
C PHE A 92 58.31 -36.95 0.57
N ILE A 93 58.18 -36.63 1.86
CA ILE A 93 57.09 -35.79 2.39
C ILE A 93 57.17 -34.39 1.79
N ARG A 94 58.37 -33.80 1.69
CA ARG A 94 58.55 -32.47 1.10
C ARG A 94 58.17 -32.47 -0.38
N ASN A 95 58.56 -33.49 -1.14
CA ASN A 95 58.20 -33.63 -2.55
C ASN A 95 56.68 -33.81 -2.71
N LYS A 96 56.07 -34.69 -1.91
CA LYS A 96 54.62 -34.92 -1.93
C LYS A 96 53.82 -33.69 -1.49
N SER A 97 54.32 -32.93 -0.51
CA SER A 97 53.72 -31.66 -0.11
C SER A 97 53.82 -30.60 -1.21
N SER A 98 54.92 -30.55 -1.96
CA SER A 98 55.07 -29.65 -3.10
C SER A 98 54.14 -30.04 -4.26
N GLU A 99 53.98 -31.33 -4.51
CA GLU A 99 53.05 -31.86 -5.51
C GLU A 99 51.59 -31.57 -5.13
N LEU A 100 51.20 -31.80 -3.87
CA LEU A 100 49.86 -31.45 -3.40
C LEU A 100 49.61 -29.94 -3.50
N LYS A 101 50.62 -29.12 -3.22
CA LYS A 101 50.50 -27.66 -3.37
C LYS A 101 50.29 -27.26 -4.84
N SER A 102 51.04 -27.85 -5.77
CA SER A 102 50.85 -27.55 -7.20
C SER A 102 49.48 -28.05 -7.70
N LEU A 103 49.03 -29.23 -7.26
CA LEU A 103 47.69 -29.75 -7.56
C LEU A 103 46.58 -28.88 -6.97
N LEU A 104 46.79 -28.33 -5.77
CA LEU A 104 45.84 -27.41 -5.15
C LEU A 104 45.77 -26.08 -5.91
N GLU A 105 46.92 -25.52 -6.30
CA GLU A 105 46.96 -24.31 -7.14
C GLU A 105 46.31 -24.55 -8.51
N TYR A 106 46.56 -25.70 -9.13
CA TYR A 106 45.94 -26.09 -10.39
C TYR A 106 44.41 -26.29 -10.27
N ASN A 107 43.95 -26.99 -9.23
CA ASN A 107 42.52 -27.17 -9.01
C ASN A 107 41.84 -25.86 -8.60
N SER A 108 42.48 -25.03 -7.80
CA SER A 108 41.97 -23.71 -7.41
C SER A 108 41.78 -22.81 -8.62
N THR A 109 42.77 -22.73 -9.52
CA THR A 109 42.67 -21.92 -10.74
C THR A 109 41.59 -22.43 -11.70
N LYS A 110 41.44 -23.76 -11.84
CA LYS A 110 40.33 -24.34 -12.62
C LYS A 110 38.96 -24.11 -11.97
N LEU A 111 38.85 -24.32 -10.66
CA LEU A 111 37.61 -24.08 -9.91
C LEU A 111 37.22 -22.60 -9.94
N ALA A 112 38.19 -21.68 -9.94
CA ALA A 112 37.92 -20.24 -10.06
C ALA A 112 37.22 -19.90 -11.39
N ASN A 113 37.52 -20.62 -12.46
CA ASN A 113 36.88 -20.42 -13.77
C ASN A 113 35.53 -21.16 -13.88
N VAL A 114 35.39 -22.33 -13.26
CA VAL A 114 34.19 -23.18 -13.37
C VAL A 114 33.10 -22.80 -12.37
N SER A 115 33.47 -22.40 -11.15
CA SER A 115 32.54 -22.00 -10.09
C SER A 115 31.55 -20.90 -10.50
N PRO A 116 31.98 -19.76 -11.11
CA PRO A 116 31.03 -18.74 -11.57
C PRO A 116 30.10 -19.28 -12.65
N LEU A 117 30.63 -19.99 -13.65
CA LEU A 117 29.83 -20.60 -14.72
C LEU A 117 28.74 -21.54 -14.15
N VAL A 118 29.11 -22.37 -13.18
CA VAL A 118 28.18 -23.32 -12.55
C VAL A 118 27.12 -22.60 -11.71
N ASN A 119 27.50 -21.59 -10.91
CA ASN A 119 26.53 -20.82 -10.12
C ASN A 119 25.56 -20.02 -11.01
N ASP A 120 26.05 -19.51 -12.13
CA ASP A 120 25.26 -18.73 -13.08
C ASP A 120 24.26 -19.61 -13.84
N LEU A 121 24.66 -20.83 -14.23
CA LEU A 121 23.83 -21.76 -14.99
C LEU A 121 22.90 -22.64 -14.14
N ILE A 122 23.23 -22.93 -12.87
CA ILE A 122 22.38 -23.77 -12.03
C ILE A 122 21.01 -23.12 -11.83
N LEU A 123 19.98 -23.90 -12.15
CA LEU A 123 18.60 -23.67 -11.75
C LEU A 123 18.33 -24.49 -10.49
N SER A 124 17.99 -23.84 -9.39
CA SER A 124 17.71 -24.53 -8.13
C SER A 124 16.42 -25.37 -8.26
N PRO A 125 16.47 -26.70 -8.09
CA PRO A 125 15.29 -27.56 -8.25
C PRO A 125 14.20 -27.27 -7.20
N SER A 126 14.59 -26.75 -6.03
CA SER A 126 13.63 -26.32 -5.00
C SER A 126 12.78 -25.15 -5.51
N VAL A 127 13.39 -24.17 -6.17
CA VAL A 127 12.68 -23.00 -6.74
C VAL A 127 11.75 -23.45 -7.87
N ILE A 128 12.18 -24.41 -8.70
CA ILE A 128 11.32 -24.98 -9.74
C ILE A 128 10.11 -25.69 -9.12
N ASN A 129 10.33 -26.49 -8.07
CA ASN A 129 9.26 -27.20 -7.37
C ASN A 129 8.28 -26.22 -6.70
N ASP A 130 8.78 -25.13 -6.12
CA ASP A 130 7.96 -24.08 -5.52
C ASP A 130 7.18 -23.30 -6.59
N ILE A 131 7.76 -23.05 -7.77
CA ILE A 131 7.05 -22.42 -8.88
C ILE A 131 5.92 -23.32 -9.37
N VAL A 132 6.16 -24.63 -9.53
CA VAL A 132 5.18 -25.59 -10.03
C VAL A 132 4.08 -25.86 -8.99
N HIS A 133 4.44 -26.18 -7.75
CA HIS A 133 3.50 -26.67 -6.72
C HIS A 133 3.14 -25.64 -5.64
N GLY A 134 3.93 -24.57 -5.48
CA GLY A 134 3.70 -23.56 -4.44
C GLY A 134 2.42 -22.75 -4.65
N LYS A 135 1.94 -22.11 -3.58
CA LYS A 135 0.83 -21.15 -3.67
C LYS A 135 1.33 -19.83 -4.28
N VAL A 136 0.42 -19.11 -4.92
CA VAL A 136 0.72 -17.80 -5.52
C VAL A 136 0.62 -16.75 -4.41
N ASP A 137 1.71 -16.61 -3.65
CA ASP A 137 1.90 -15.66 -2.55
C ASP A 137 3.11 -14.74 -2.86
N GLU A 138 3.49 -13.81 -1.97
CA GLU A 138 4.67 -12.92 -2.16
C GLU A 138 5.96 -13.70 -2.47
N SER A 139 6.16 -14.87 -1.84
CA SER A 139 7.31 -15.75 -2.12
C SER A 139 7.32 -16.34 -3.54
N TRP A 140 6.18 -16.30 -4.25
CA TRP A 140 6.10 -16.71 -5.65
C TRP A 140 6.60 -15.60 -6.60
N LEU A 141 6.54 -14.33 -6.19
CA LEU A 141 7.13 -13.21 -6.92
C LEU A 141 8.65 -13.33 -6.97
N ASP A 142 9.28 -13.77 -5.88
CA ASP A 142 10.72 -14.08 -5.85
C ASP A 142 11.08 -15.13 -6.91
N GLY A 143 10.18 -16.10 -7.17
CA GLY A 143 10.32 -17.08 -8.24
C GLY A 143 10.27 -16.47 -9.65
N ILE A 144 9.45 -15.44 -9.86
CA ILE A 144 9.39 -14.70 -11.13
C ILE A 144 10.64 -13.83 -11.30
N ALA A 145 11.06 -13.11 -10.26
CA ALA A 145 12.28 -12.32 -10.27
C ALA A 145 13.51 -13.18 -10.57
N TYR A 146 13.61 -14.34 -9.90
CA TYR A 146 14.65 -15.34 -10.17
C TYR A 146 14.64 -15.80 -11.63
N LEU A 147 13.46 -16.01 -12.23
CA LEU A 147 13.36 -16.37 -13.64
C LEU A 147 13.83 -15.23 -14.55
N LYS A 148 13.46 -13.97 -14.29
CA LYS A 148 13.93 -12.82 -15.07
C LYS A 148 15.45 -12.67 -15.00
N ASP A 149 16.03 -12.80 -13.80
CA ASP A 149 17.48 -12.75 -13.60
C ASP A 149 18.18 -13.87 -14.38
N LYS A 150 17.66 -15.10 -14.31
CA LYS A 150 18.20 -16.22 -15.08
C LYS A 150 18.02 -16.01 -16.58
N GLN A 151 16.91 -15.48 -17.08
CA GLN A 151 16.77 -15.14 -18.50
C GLN A 151 17.83 -14.11 -18.96
N GLN A 152 18.11 -13.07 -18.16
CA GLN A 152 19.15 -12.10 -18.49
C GLN A 152 20.55 -12.73 -18.50
N ILE A 153 20.83 -13.61 -17.55
CA ILE A 153 22.10 -14.34 -17.47
C ILE A 153 22.28 -15.22 -18.71
N TYR A 154 21.27 -16.02 -19.06
CA TYR A 154 21.32 -16.89 -20.24
C TYR A 154 21.44 -16.08 -21.54
N ALA A 155 20.77 -14.94 -21.67
CA ALA A 155 20.92 -14.04 -22.82
C ALA A 155 22.35 -13.49 -22.98
N LYS A 156 23.07 -13.24 -21.88
CA LYS A 156 24.49 -12.83 -21.94
C LYS A 156 25.39 -13.95 -22.47
N TYR A 157 25.12 -15.20 -22.12
CA TYR A 157 25.88 -16.36 -22.62
C TYR A 157 25.57 -16.72 -24.06
N VAL A 158 24.35 -16.47 -24.54
CA VAL A 158 24.00 -16.66 -25.97
C VAL A 158 24.70 -15.63 -26.87
N ASN A 159 24.86 -14.40 -26.38
CA ASN A 159 25.45 -13.30 -27.18
C ASN A 159 26.98 -13.23 -27.11
N SER A 160 27.62 -13.98 -26.21
CA SER A 160 29.08 -14.03 -26.08
C SER A 160 29.63 -15.29 -26.74
N ASP A 161 30.00 -15.17 -28.02
CA ASP A 161 30.59 -16.24 -28.84
C ASP A 161 31.88 -16.87 -28.26
N ASP A 162 32.47 -16.27 -27.21
CA ASP A 162 33.77 -16.65 -26.63
C ASP A 162 33.69 -17.65 -25.45
N ILE A 163 32.51 -18.03 -24.96
CA ILE A 163 32.36 -18.92 -23.79
C ILE A 163 31.93 -20.31 -24.26
N ALA A 164 32.73 -21.34 -23.96
CA ALA A 164 32.41 -22.73 -24.28
C ALA A 164 31.10 -23.16 -23.60
N VAL A 165 30.01 -23.12 -24.36
CA VAL A 165 28.66 -23.46 -23.90
C VAL A 165 28.60 -24.95 -23.55
N PRO A 166 28.14 -25.34 -22.35
CA PRO A 166 27.92 -26.74 -21.99
C PRO A 166 26.89 -27.39 -22.92
N LYS A 167 27.05 -28.69 -23.25
CA LYS A 167 26.07 -29.43 -24.08
C LYS A 167 24.65 -29.45 -23.50
N ASP A 168 24.53 -29.27 -22.19
CA ASP A 168 23.24 -29.23 -21.48
C ASP A 168 22.59 -27.84 -21.50
N PHE A 169 23.24 -26.82 -22.07
CA PHE A 169 22.71 -25.47 -22.16
C PHE A 169 21.40 -25.41 -22.95
N ASP A 170 21.31 -26.12 -24.09
CA ASP A 170 20.09 -26.17 -24.90
C ASP A 170 18.91 -26.74 -24.10
N ARG A 171 19.16 -27.76 -23.28
CA ARG A 171 18.15 -28.35 -22.38
C ARG A 171 17.75 -27.40 -21.26
N LEU A 172 18.70 -26.63 -20.72
CA LEU A 172 18.41 -25.63 -19.69
C LEU A 172 17.60 -24.46 -20.27
N CYS A 173 17.88 -24.05 -21.51
CA CYS A 173 17.05 -23.09 -22.25
C CYS A 173 15.63 -23.62 -22.47
N GLU A 174 15.49 -24.89 -22.87
CA GLU A 174 14.16 -25.54 -22.98
C GLU A 174 13.43 -25.56 -21.62
N VAL A 175 14.12 -25.91 -20.53
CA VAL A 175 13.54 -25.89 -19.18
C VAL A 175 13.10 -24.49 -18.76
N LEU A 176 13.86 -23.45 -19.10
CA LEU A 176 13.46 -22.06 -18.85
C LEU A 176 12.20 -21.68 -19.64
N GLU A 177 12.09 -22.10 -20.90
CA GLU A 177 10.89 -21.84 -21.70
C GLU A 177 9.67 -22.60 -21.17
N TYR A 178 9.83 -23.85 -20.73
CA TYR A 178 8.75 -24.58 -20.05
C TYR A 178 8.35 -23.92 -18.74
N LEU A 179 9.31 -23.45 -17.95
CA LEU A 179 9.05 -22.76 -16.68
C LEU A 179 8.27 -21.46 -16.91
N LYS A 180 8.64 -20.70 -17.95
CA LYS A 180 7.92 -19.50 -18.39
C LYS A 180 6.46 -19.81 -18.74
N VAL A 181 6.21 -20.86 -19.53
CA VAL A 181 4.84 -21.29 -19.89
C VAL A 181 4.04 -21.70 -18.65
N VAL A 182 4.64 -22.45 -17.72
CA VAL A 182 3.98 -22.87 -16.47
C VAL A 182 3.62 -21.67 -15.59
N ILE A 183 4.53 -20.70 -15.46
CA ILE A 183 4.28 -19.45 -14.74
C ILE A 183 3.12 -18.69 -15.38
N LEU A 184 3.12 -18.53 -16.71
CA LEU A 184 2.03 -17.86 -17.42
C LEU A 184 0.68 -18.54 -17.20
N GLU A 185 0.63 -19.87 -17.30
CA GLU A 185 -0.60 -20.62 -17.09
C GLU A 185 -1.13 -20.46 -15.66
N LYS A 186 -0.24 -20.53 -14.67
CA LYS A 186 -0.59 -20.42 -13.25
C LYS A 186 -1.04 -19.01 -12.87
N SER A 187 -0.32 -17.99 -13.34
CA SER A 187 -0.68 -16.58 -13.24
C SER A 187 -2.07 -16.32 -13.82
N ARG A 188 -2.34 -16.82 -15.03
CA ARG A 188 -3.66 -16.73 -15.67
C ARG A 188 -4.74 -17.40 -14.82
N ARG A 189 -4.50 -18.63 -14.36
CA ARG A 189 -5.46 -19.39 -13.51
C ARG A 189 -5.77 -18.63 -12.22
N PHE A 190 -4.76 -18.01 -11.60
CA PHE A 190 -4.93 -17.18 -10.40
C PHE A 190 -5.81 -15.96 -10.66
N VAL A 191 -5.47 -15.13 -11.67
CA VAL A 191 -6.26 -13.93 -12.01
C VAL A 191 -7.70 -14.30 -12.37
N VAL A 192 -7.90 -15.34 -13.19
CA VAL A 192 -9.24 -15.83 -13.54
C VAL A 192 -10.00 -16.33 -12.30
N HIS A 193 -9.32 -16.99 -11.37
CA HIS A 193 -9.95 -17.41 -10.11
C HIS A 193 -10.40 -16.21 -9.28
N GLN A 194 -9.57 -15.18 -9.12
CA GLN A 194 -9.94 -13.95 -8.42
C GLN A 194 -11.12 -13.24 -9.09
N ILE A 195 -11.11 -13.12 -10.43
CA ILE A 195 -12.23 -12.53 -11.19
C ILE A 195 -13.52 -13.34 -10.99
N LYS A 196 -13.43 -14.68 -10.94
CA LYS A 196 -14.60 -15.54 -10.68
C LYS A 196 -15.13 -15.39 -9.25
N LEU A 197 -14.27 -15.14 -8.26
CA LEU A 197 -14.68 -14.89 -6.88
C LEU A 197 -15.55 -13.64 -6.75
N LEU A 198 -15.33 -12.60 -7.58
CA LEU A 198 -16.20 -11.40 -7.62
C LEU A 198 -17.65 -11.72 -8.00
N ARG A 199 -17.88 -12.83 -8.72
CA ARG A 199 -19.23 -13.30 -9.11
C ARG A 199 -19.77 -14.39 -8.18
N SER A 200 -19.07 -14.72 -7.10
CA SER A 200 -19.51 -15.77 -6.18
C SER A 200 -20.79 -15.39 -5.44
N HIS A 201 -21.56 -16.40 -5.01
CA HIS A 201 -22.86 -16.21 -4.35
C HIS A 201 -22.72 -15.64 -2.93
N GLN A 202 -21.55 -15.81 -2.30
CA GLN A 202 -21.26 -15.21 -1.01
C GLN A 202 -20.73 -13.78 -1.22
N PRO A 203 -21.35 -12.76 -0.63
CA PRO A 203 -20.93 -11.38 -0.82
C PRO A 203 -19.59 -11.17 -0.13
N ILE A 204 -18.51 -11.19 -0.92
CA ILE A 204 -17.18 -10.79 -0.50
C ILE A 204 -16.97 -9.35 -1.00
N PRO A 205 -16.55 -8.40 -0.15
CA PRO A 205 -16.23 -7.05 -0.59
C PRO A 205 -15.16 -7.09 -1.69
N SER A 206 -15.41 -6.41 -2.81
CA SER A 206 -14.46 -6.32 -3.92
C SER A 206 -13.08 -5.80 -3.48
N GLN A 207 -13.03 -4.90 -2.50
CA GLN A 207 -11.80 -4.34 -1.97
C GLN A 207 -10.88 -5.41 -1.36
N GLN A 208 -11.45 -6.47 -0.76
CA GLN A 208 -10.67 -7.55 -0.18
C GLN A 208 -10.00 -8.42 -1.26
N ILE A 209 -10.69 -8.61 -2.39
CA ILE A 209 -10.16 -9.36 -3.53
C ILE A 209 -9.11 -8.52 -4.26
N GLN A 210 -9.40 -7.23 -4.47
CA GLN A 210 -8.46 -6.27 -5.07
C GLN A 210 -7.17 -6.17 -4.25
N LYS A 211 -7.25 -6.12 -2.92
CA LYS A 211 -6.05 -6.11 -2.05
C LYS A 211 -5.15 -7.32 -2.31
N LYS A 212 -5.73 -8.52 -2.37
CA LYS A 212 -4.99 -9.76 -2.69
C LYS A 212 -4.38 -9.75 -4.09
N MET A 213 -5.00 -9.06 -5.05
CA MET A 213 -4.44 -8.89 -6.39
C MET A 213 -3.29 -7.87 -6.38
N ILE A 214 -3.41 -6.77 -5.63
CA ILE A 214 -2.35 -5.75 -5.49
C ILE A 214 -1.09 -6.34 -4.86
N GLU A 215 -1.23 -7.20 -3.85
CA GLU A 215 -0.10 -7.94 -3.24
C GLU A 215 0.72 -8.69 -4.29
N VAL A 216 0.10 -9.06 -5.41
CA VAL A 216 0.70 -9.87 -6.47
C VAL A 216 0.74 -9.10 -7.81
N LYS A 217 1.00 -7.79 -7.76
CA LYS A 217 1.01 -6.89 -8.94
C LYS A 217 1.99 -7.30 -10.04
N GLU A 218 3.16 -7.83 -9.69
CA GLU A 218 4.23 -8.13 -10.64
C GLU A 218 3.86 -9.26 -11.62
N ILE A 219 2.88 -10.09 -11.24
CA ILE A 219 2.32 -11.11 -12.15
C ILE A 219 1.74 -10.47 -13.40
N PHE A 220 1.01 -9.37 -13.26
CA PHE A 220 0.36 -8.78 -14.41
C PHE A 220 1.39 -8.18 -15.38
N GLN A 221 2.43 -7.51 -14.85
CA GLN A 221 3.56 -7.03 -15.66
C GLN A 221 4.27 -8.18 -16.38
N PHE A 222 4.48 -9.32 -15.71
CA PHE A 222 5.06 -10.50 -16.34
C PHE A 222 4.17 -11.07 -17.46
N ILE A 223 2.83 -11.05 -17.30
CA ILE A 223 1.92 -11.46 -18.39
C ILE A 223 2.04 -10.51 -19.57
N VAL A 224 2.11 -9.19 -19.34
CA VAL A 224 2.21 -8.18 -20.40
C VAL A 224 3.50 -8.35 -21.22
N GLU A 225 4.64 -8.63 -20.56
CA GLU A 225 5.93 -8.83 -21.23
C GLU A 225 5.96 -10.07 -22.16
N ASN A 226 5.16 -11.10 -21.83
CA ASN A 226 5.17 -12.36 -22.58
C ASN A 226 4.01 -12.48 -23.57
N ASP A 227 2.78 -12.19 -23.13
CA ASP A 227 1.53 -12.35 -23.88
C ASP A 227 0.62 -11.12 -23.72
N HIS A 228 0.84 -10.09 -24.56
CA HIS A 228 0.05 -8.86 -24.50
C HIS A 228 -1.46 -9.07 -24.78
N SER A 229 -1.81 -9.98 -25.71
CA SER A 229 -3.22 -10.28 -26.02
C SER A 229 -3.96 -10.87 -24.82
N LEU A 230 -3.32 -11.78 -24.09
CA LEU A 230 -3.88 -12.40 -22.88
C LEU A 230 -4.11 -11.35 -21.79
N ALA A 231 -3.17 -10.41 -21.62
CA ALA A 231 -3.32 -9.33 -20.66
C ALA A 231 -4.55 -8.46 -20.95
N LEU A 232 -4.79 -8.12 -22.22
CA LEU A 232 -5.98 -7.37 -22.64
C LEU A 232 -7.27 -8.15 -22.41
N GLU A 233 -7.30 -9.45 -22.71
CA GLU A 233 -8.46 -10.31 -22.44
C GLU A 233 -8.79 -10.38 -20.95
N LEU A 234 -7.78 -10.50 -20.09
CA LEU A 234 -7.95 -10.53 -18.63
C LEU A 234 -8.47 -9.19 -18.09
N ARG A 235 -7.92 -8.06 -18.57
CA ARG A 235 -8.39 -6.72 -18.24
C ARG A 235 -9.85 -6.52 -18.64
N GLN A 236 -10.22 -6.97 -19.85
CA GLN A 236 -11.60 -6.87 -20.34
C GLN A 236 -12.56 -7.79 -19.56
N ALA A 237 -12.13 -9.01 -19.22
CA ALA A 237 -12.92 -9.95 -18.42
C ALA A 237 -13.15 -9.43 -16.98
N TYR A 238 -12.14 -8.76 -16.42
CA TYR A 238 -12.26 -8.04 -15.15
C TYR A 238 -13.30 -6.92 -15.28
N ALA A 239 -13.17 -6.02 -16.28
CA ALA A 239 -14.10 -4.91 -16.48
C ALA A 239 -15.56 -5.37 -16.63
N TYR A 240 -15.82 -6.43 -17.41
CA TYR A 240 -17.18 -6.97 -17.53
C TYR A 240 -17.71 -7.59 -16.24
N SER A 241 -16.85 -8.26 -15.47
CA SER A 241 -17.24 -8.84 -14.18
C SER A 241 -17.51 -7.76 -13.14
N MET A 242 -16.71 -6.70 -13.13
CA MET A 242 -16.87 -5.57 -12.23
C MET A 242 -18.09 -4.71 -12.59
N ARG A 243 -18.36 -4.53 -13.88
CA ARG A 243 -19.60 -3.92 -14.38
C ARG A 243 -20.83 -4.66 -13.86
N TRP A 244 -20.83 -5.99 -13.93
CA TRP A 244 -21.91 -6.80 -13.36
C TRP A 244 -22.00 -6.66 -11.84
N TYR A 245 -20.86 -6.68 -11.15
CA TYR A 245 -20.78 -6.54 -9.70
C TYR A 245 -21.42 -5.22 -9.26
N TYR A 246 -20.90 -4.07 -9.72
CA TYR A 246 -21.43 -2.77 -9.31
C TYR A 246 -22.89 -2.61 -9.70
N LYS A 247 -23.30 -3.02 -10.90
CA LYS A 247 -24.71 -3.00 -11.29
C LYS A 247 -25.60 -3.77 -10.31
N ALA A 248 -25.25 -5.01 -9.96
CA ALA A 248 -26.07 -5.82 -9.08
C ALA A 248 -26.14 -5.27 -7.64
N TYR A 249 -25.01 -4.82 -7.08
CA TYR A 249 -24.98 -4.27 -5.72
C TYR A 249 -25.62 -2.88 -5.63
N PHE A 250 -25.37 -1.99 -6.59
CA PHE A 250 -26.03 -0.69 -6.61
C PHE A 250 -27.53 -0.80 -6.92
N ALA A 251 -27.98 -1.72 -7.76
CA ALA A 251 -29.42 -1.97 -7.93
C ALA A 251 -30.10 -2.38 -6.61
N ARG A 252 -29.43 -3.23 -5.81
CA ARG A 252 -29.91 -3.59 -4.45
C ARG A 252 -29.88 -2.40 -3.50
N TYR A 253 -28.83 -1.59 -3.56
CA TYR A 253 -28.70 -0.40 -2.73
C TYR A 253 -29.76 0.66 -3.07
N ILE A 254 -29.97 0.95 -4.35
CA ILE A 254 -31.04 1.83 -4.83
C ILE A 254 -32.39 1.31 -4.32
N ARG A 255 -32.65 0.00 -4.40
CA ARG A 255 -33.86 -0.59 -3.82
C ARG A 255 -33.97 -0.33 -2.32
N SER A 256 -32.91 -0.50 -1.54
CA SER A 256 -32.93 -0.15 -0.11
C SER A 256 -33.21 1.33 0.14
N LEU A 257 -32.67 2.23 -0.69
CA LEU A 257 -32.94 3.66 -0.61
C LEU A 257 -34.38 4.02 -0.99
N THR A 258 -35.01 3.28 -1.91
CA THR A 258 -36.45 3.47 -2.21
C THR A 258 -37.39 3.01 -1.09
N ILE A 259 -36.92 2.13 -0.19
CA ILE A 259 -37.69 1.68 0.98
C ILE A 259 -37.68 2.74 2.08
N LEU A 260 -36.63 3.57 2.11
CA LEU A 260 -36.46 4.64 3.10
C LEU A 260 -37.67 5.57 3.12
N GLN A 261 -38.14 5.91 4.32
CA GLN A 261 -39.32 6.75 4.48
C GLN A 261 -38.97 8.22 4.25
N PHE A 262 -39.35 8.74 3.09
CA PHE A 262 -39.24 10.16 2.79
C PHE A 262 -40.45 10.94 3.33
N LYS A 263 -40.21 12.13 3.87
CA LYS A 263 -41.27 13.09 4.20
C LYS A 263 -41.95 13.54 2.91
N ASN A 264 -43.23 13.23 2.76
CA ASN A 264 -44.00 13.62 1.58
C ASN A 264 -44.29 15.12 1.61
N ILE A 265 -43.68 15.86 0.69
CA ILE A 265 -43.92 17.29 0.48
C ILE A 265 -44.75 17.43 -0.79
N ASP A 266 -46.04 17.72 -0.59
CA ASP A 266 -47.05 17.86 -1.63
C ASP A 266 -47.28 19.34 -2.01
N SER A 267 -48.28 19.58 -2.86
CA SER A 267 -48.66 20.93 -3.30
C SER A 267 -49.17 21.84 -2.16
N GLN A 268 -49.38 21.32 -0.95
CA GLN A 268 -49.86 22.11 0.18
C GLN A 268 -48.75 22.97 0.79
N TYR A 269 -47.48 22.62 0.56
CA TYR A 269 -46.29 23.38 0.98
C TYR A 269 -45.98 24.59 0.08
N ALA A 270 -47.01 25.24 -0.44
CA ALA A 270 -46.90 26.45 -1.24
C ALA A 270 -46.83 27.71 -0.37
N LEU A 271 -46.13 28.74 -0.85
CA LEU A 271 -46.16 30.07 -0.23
C LEU A 271 -47.59 30.61 -0.15
N GLY A 272 -47.97 31.10 1.03
CA GLY A 272 -49.31 31.61 1.30
C GLY A 272 -50.29 30.59 1.86
N ASN A 273 -49.94 29.30 1.93
CA ASN A 273 -50.70 28.29 2.67
C ASN A 273 -50.28 28.24 4.14
N GLY A 274 -51.17 27.81 5.04
CA GLY A 274 -50.90 27.74 6.47
C GLY A 274 -50.88 29.12 7.17
N LEU A 275 -51.45 30.14 6.52
CA LEU A 275 -51.72 31.45 7.12
C LEU A 275 -53.12 31.45 7.77
N SER A 276 -53.47 32.46 8.57
CA SER A 276 -54.76 32.50 9.27
C SER A 276 -55.98 32.37 8.34
N ASN A 277 -55.86 32.90 7.12
CA ASN A 277 -56.89 32.89 6.08
C ASN A 277 -56.86 31.66 5.16
N THR A 278 -55.77 30.91 5.18
CA THR A 278 -55.50 29.74 4.33
C THR A 278 -55.02 28.56 5.18
N SER A 279 -55.52 28.49 6.41
CA SER A 279 -55.10 27.50 7.40
C SER A 279 -55.52 26.11 6.94
N MET A 280 -54.54 25.21 6.87
CA MET A 280 -54.77 23.81 6.51
C MET A 280 -55.35 23.05 7.70
N ASN A 281 -55.20 23.58 8.92
CA ASN A 281 -55.86 23.08 10.12
C ASN A 281 -57.39 23.27 10.11
N ARG A 282 -57.95 24.10 9.21
CA ARG A 282 -59.37 24.50 9.25
C ARG A 282 -60.28 23.76 8.27
N SER A 283 -59.78 22.86 7.42
CA SER A 283 -60.60 22.10 6.46
C SER A 283 -60.31 20.60 6.44
N THR A 284 -61.14 19.82 7.15
CA THR A 284 -61.70 18.48 6.78
C THR A 284 -62.28 17.70 7.99
N ALA A 285 -62.45 18.32 9.16
CA ALA A 285 -63.09 17.65 10.31
C ALA A 285 -64.60 17.34 10.16
N PHE A 286 -65.26 17.68 9.04
CA PHE A 286 -66.72 17.46 8.87
C PHE A 286 -67.19 17.03 7.47
N GLY A 287 -66.37 16.32 6.68
CA GLY A 287 -66.79 15.91 5.33
C GLY A 287 -66.25 14.56 4.87
N ILE A 288 -66.92 13.47 5.24
CA ILE A 288 -67.17 12.19 4.52
C ILE A 288 -65.98 11.41 3.88
N SER A 289 -64.77 11.97 3.75
CA SER A 289 -63.65 11.35 3.03
C SER A 289 -62.87 10.31 3.84
N ASN A 290 -63.06 10.23 5.16
CA ASN A 290 -62.38 9.24 6.00
C ASN A 290 -63.01 7.83 5.97
N TYR A 291 -64.17 7.64 5.33
CA TYR A 291 -64.86 6.35 5.30
C TYR A 291 -64.65 5.55 4.01
N LEU A 292 -64.05 6.11 2.96
CA LEU A 292 -63.98 5.45 1.63
C LEU A 292 -62.57 4.99 1.19
N THR A 293 -61.53 5.20 2.00
CA THR A 293 -60.14 4.82 1.63
C THR A 293 -59.42 4.01 2.72
N ALA A 294 -60.14 3.13 3.40
CA ALA A 294 -59.60 2.20 4.41
C ALA A 294 -58.98 0.90 3.81
N SER A 295 -58.61 0.89 2.54
CA SER A 295 -57.86 -0.23 1.96
C SER A 295 -56.80 0.32 1.01
N TYR A 296 -55.53 0.16 1.41
CA TYR A 296 -54.31 0.57 0.68
C TYR A 296 -53.95 2.06 0.69
N GLY A 297 -53.60 2.57 1.87
CA GLY A 297 -52.87 3.84 1.98
C GLY A 297 -52.12 3.91 3.29
N ARG A 298 -50.78 3.85 3.24
CA ARG A 298 -49.91 4.15 4.39
C ARG A 298 -50.31 5.51 4.96
N SER A 299 -50.44 5.60 6.29
CA SER A 299 -50.64 6.82 7.09
C SER A 299 -50.13 8.09 6.43
N VAL A 300 -51.00 8.81 5.70
CA VAL A 300 -50.75 10.19 5.31
C VAL A 300 -50.95 11.02 6.57
N GLY A 301 -49.85 11.46 7.19
CA GLY A 301 -49.91 12.44 8.26
C GLY A 301 -50.64 13.69 7.78
N THR A 302 -51.58 14.20 8.58
CA THR A 302 -52.27 15.45 8.28
C THR A 302 -51.25 16.59 8.21
N VAL A 303 -51.19 17.31 7.08
CA VAL A 303 -50.34 18.50 6.94
C VAL A 303 -50.86 19.57 7.89
N THR A 304 -50.03 19.96 8.86
CA THR A 304 -50.35 21.00 9.84
C THR A 304 -49.69 22.32 9.48
N ASP A 305 -50.26 23.44 9.92
CA ASP A 305 -49.68 24.77 9.74
C ASP A 305 -48.24 24.85 10.32
N GLU A 306 -47.98 24.13 11.43
CA GLU A 306 -46.64 24.02 12.03
C GLU A 306 -45.65 23.28 11.14
N SER A 307 -46.07 22.18 10.51
CA SER A 307 -45.22 21.39 9.61
C SER A 307 -44.80 22.17 8.36
N ILE A 308 -45.65 23.10 7.89
CA ILE A 308 -45.38 24.02 6.79
C ILE A 308 -44.36 25.07 7.23
N GLN A 309 -44.52 25.64 8.43
CA GLN A 309 -43.58 26.63 8.96
C GLN A 309 -42.19 26.04 9.23
N GLU A 310 -42.11 24.79 9.71
CA GLU A 310 -40.85 24.08 9.88
C GLU A 310 -40.18 23.78 8.52
N TYR A 311 -40.96 23.44 7.49
CA TYR A 311 -40.43 23.19 6.14
C TYR A 311 -39.69 24.41 5.56
N PHE A 312 -40.17 25.62 5.83
CA PHE A 312 -39.52 26.85 5.37
C PHE A 312 -38.24 27.20 6.14
N GLN A 313 -37.88 26.45 7.18
CA GLN A 313 -36.64 26.61 7.94
C GLN A 313 -35.63 25.51 7.55
N VAL A 314 -34.60 25.89 6.79
CA VAL A 314 -33.62 24.94 6.24
C VAL A 314 -32.42 24.69 7.17
N ASP A 315 -32.32 25.39 8.31
CA ASP A 315 -31.15 25.33 9.21
C ASP A 315 -30.78 23.92 9.69
N LYS A 316 -31.77 23.06 9.93
CA LYS A 316 -31.52 21.65 10.32
C LYS A 316 -31.18 20.75 9.13
N ARG A 317 -31.54 21.15 7.91
CA ARG A 317 -31.32 20.37 6.67
C ARG A 317 -29.98 20.72 6.03
N ILE A 318 -29.54 21.98 6.14
CA ILE A 318 -28.25 22.45 5.62
C ILE A 318 -27.06 21.85 6.37
N SER A 319 -27.24 21.44 7.64
CA SER A 319 -26.21 20.74 8.41
C SER A 319 -25.72 19.45 7.71
N LEU A 320 -26.51 18.86 6.82
CA LEU A 320 -26.09 17.72 5.98
C LEU A 320 -24.99 18.09 4.98
N LEU A 321 -24.93 19.36 4.53
CA LEU A 321 -23.86 19.88 3.68
C LEU A 321 -22.62 20.24 4.50
N THR A 322 -22.81 20.69 5.75
CA THR A 322 -21.74 21.14 6.64
C THR A 322 -21.10 20.02 7.46
N GLN A 323 -21.76 18.86 7.62
CA GLN A 323 -21.18 17.71 8.31
C GLN A 323 -20.00 17.14 7.52
N GLU A 324 -18.80 17.21 8.11
CA GLU A 324 -17.56 16.60 7.60
C GLU A 324 -17.62 15.05 7.54
N ASP A 325 -18.56 14.45 8.28
CA ASP A 325 -18.80 13.00 8.27
C ASP A 325 -19.51 12.57 6.99
N ASN A 326 -18.73 12.41 5.92
CA ASN A 326 -19.11 11.80 4.65
C ASN A 326 -19.21 10.25 4.75
N THR A 327 -19.84 9.73 5.81
CA THR A 327 -20.06 8.28 5.91
C THR A 327 -21.33 7.87 5.17
N VAL A 328 -21.18 6.95 4.21
CA VAL A 328 -22.30 6.40 3.44
C VAL A 328 -23.18 5.52 4.33
N MET A 329 -24.50 5.76 4.30
CA MET A 329 -25.47 4.90 4.96
C MET A 329 -25.48 3.48 4.36
N VAL A 330 -25.21 2.47 5.19
CA VAL A 330 -25.25 1.06 4.78
C VAL A 330 -26.69 0.62 4.45
N SER A 331 -26.87 -0.24 3.45
CA SER A 331 -28.18 -0.74 2.99
C SER A 331 -29.08 -1.29 4.12
N GLN A 332 -28.51 -2.00 5.09
CA GLN A 332 -29.25 -2.55 6.23
C GLN A 332 -29.78 -1.47 7.18
N ILE A 333 -29.03 -0.37 7.33
CA ILE A 333 -29.44 0.78 8.12
C ILE A 333 -30.54 1.53 7.37
N ALA A 334 -30.41 1.68 6.05
CA ALA A 334 -31.43 2.32 5.21
C ALA A 334 -32.79 1.59 5.27
N GLU A 335 -32.80 0.25 5.25
CA GLU A 335 -34.04 -0.55 5.32
C GLU A 335 -34.73 -0.51 6.68
N ASN A 336 -33.96 -0.43 7.77
CA ASN A 336 -34.48 -0.45 9.15
C ASN A 336 -34.70 0.95 9.74
N ASN A 337 -34.42 2.01 8.98
CA ASN A 337 -34.56 3.37 9.46
C ASN A 337 -36.05 3.75 9.59
N THR A 338 -36.51 3.95 10.82
CA THR A 338 -37.89 4.37 11.13
C THR A 338 -38.07 5.88 11.18
N MET A 339 -37.00 6.68 11.03
CA MET A 339 -37.08 8.14 11.05
C MET A 339 -37.53 8.66 9.69
N GLN A 340 -38.37 9.70 9.69
CA GLN A 340 -38.73 10.41 8.47
C GLN A 340 -37.53 11.23 8.00
N ASN A 341 -37.01 10.87 6.84
CA ASN A 341 -35.88 11.52 6.21
C ASN A 341 -36.35 12.42 5.07
N PHE A 342 -35.51 13.38 4.68
CA PHE A 342 -35.76 14.17 3.48
C PHE A 342 -35.09 13.54 2.25
N ILE A 343 -35.49 13.98 1.07
CA ILE A 343 -35.03 13.41 -0.21
C ILE A 343 -33.50 13.54 -0.39
N GLU A 344 -32.89 14.56 0.21
CA GLU A 344 -31.45 14.81 0.10
C GLU A 344 -30.59 13.72 0.73
N ILE A 345 -31.09 13.04 1.76
CA ILE A 345 -30.33 11.97 2.42
C ILE A 345 -30.15 10.79 1.46
N GLY A 346 -31.22 10.39 0.76
CA GLY A 346 -31.15 9.30 -0.21
C GLY A 346 -30.27 9.66 -1.41
N TYR A 347 -30.38 10.91 -1.90
CA TYR A 347 -29.57 11.39 -3.02
C TYR A 347 -28.07 11.51 -2.67
N LYS A 348 -27.73 12.14 -1.53
CA LYS A 348 -26.34 12.27 -1.05
C LYS A 348 -25.69 10.91 -0.88
N ASN A 349 -26.35 10.00 -0.17
CA ASN A 349 -25.80 8.67 0.13
C ASN A 349 -25.56 7.81 -1.11
N LEU A 350 -26.39 7.93 -2.15
CA LEU A 350 -26.16 7.21 -3.40
C LEU A 350 -24.95 7.77 -4.16
N ASN A 351 -24.92 9.08 -4.35
CA ASN A 351 -23.89 9.72 -5.17
C ASN A 351 -22.50 9.69 -4.50
N LEU A 352 -22.45 9.83 -3.18
CA LEU A 352 -21.23 9.68 -2.40
C LEU A 352 -20.68 8.25 -2.50
N ALA A 353 -21.54 7.24 -2.34
CA ALA A 353 -21.14 5.85 -2.51
C ALA A 353 -20.57 5.56 -3.90
N ILE A 354 -21.18 6.13 -4.95
CA ILE A 354 -20.68 5.99 -6.32
C ILE A 354 -19.29 6.63 -6.44
N LEU A 355 -19.11 7.86 -5.93
CA LEU A 355 -17.82 8.57 -5.97
C LEU A 355 -16.70 7.79 -5.29
N ASP A 356 -16.95 7.31 -4.07
CA ASP A 356 -15.96 6.54 -3.29
C ASP A 356 -15.57 5.23 -3.99
N ASN A 357 -16.54 4.50 -4.54
CA ASN A 357 -16.25 3.26 -5.25
C ASN A 357 -15.51 3.53 -6.58
N CYS A 358 -15.86 4.59 -7.31
CA CYS A 358 -15.13 5.00 -8.50
C CYS A 358 -13.67 5.33 -8.18
N ARG A 359 -13.41 6.02 -7.06
CA ARG A 359 -12.05 6.36 -6.61
C ARG A 359 -11.22 5.12 -6.31
N VAL A 360 -11.75 4.20 -5.50
CA VAL A 360 -11.05 2.95 -5.17
C VAL A 360 -10.79 2.10 -6.42
N GLU A 361 -11.76 2.05 -7.34
CA GLU A 361 -11.59 1.32 -8.59
C GLU A 361 -10.53 1.95 -9.50
N LEU A 362 -10.49 3.28 -9.60
CA LEU A 362 -9.47 3.98 -10.36
C LEU A 362 -8.07 3.68 -9.80
N GLU A 363 -7.91 3.77 -8.48
CA GLU A 363 -6.64 3.47 -7.81
C GLU A 363 -6.20 2.02 -8.07
N PHE A 364 -7.13 1.07 -7.97
CA PHE A 364 -6.86 -0.34 -8.29
C PHE A 364 -6.45 -0.55 -9.75
N VAL A 365 -7.19 0.02 -10.71
CA VAL A 365 -6.90 -0.12 -12.14
C VAL A 365 -5.55 0.50 -12.47
N LYS A 366 -5.25 1.69 -11.93
CA LYS A 366 -3.93 2.32 -12.09
C LYS A 366 -2.80 1.49 -11.49
N THR A 367 -3.02 0.83 -10.34
CA THR A 367 -1.97 0.08 -9.65
C THR A 367 -1.72 -1.32 -10.22
N PHE A 368 -2.79 -2.04 -10.61
CA PHE A 368 -2.68 -3.45 -11.02
C PHE A 368 -2.68 -3.64 -12.54
N PHE A 369 -3.46 -2.86 -13.30
CA PHE A 369 -3.64 -3.03 -14.75
C PHE A 369 -2.83 -2.03 -15.59
N GLN A 370 -1.74 -1.48 -15.04
CA GLN A 370 -0.87 -0.55 -15.76
C GLN A 370 -0.21 -1.24 -16.96
N LEU A 371 -0.72 -0.98 -18.17
CA LEU A 371 -0.16 -1.45 -19.45
C LEU A 371 0.74 -0.40 -20.11
N SER A 372 0.48 0.87 -19.81
CA SER A 372 1.07 2.06 -20.40
C SER A 372 0.95 3.21 -19.38
N ASP A 373 1.80 4.24 -19.50
CA ASP A 373 1.72 5.47 -18.70
C ASP A 373 0.54 6.37 -19.12
N ASN A 374 -0.29 5.92 -20.07
CA ASN A 374 -1.50 6.61 -20.52
C ASN A 374 -2.60 6.51 -19.45
N GLU A 375 -2.86 7.61 -18.75
CA GLU A 375 -3.96 7.67 -17.77
C GLU A 375 -5.35 7.49 -18.41
N ASP A 376 -5.50 7.91 -19.67
CA ASP A 376 -6.77 7.87 -20.42
C ASP A 376 -7.32 6.46 -20.60
N GLU A 377 -6.46 5.45 -20.77
CA GLU A 377 -6.90 4.07 -20.90
C GLU A 377 -7.51 3.55 -19.60
N SER A 378 -6.91 3.90 -18.46
CA SER A 378 -7.40 3.52 -17.14
C SER A 378 -8.75 4.18 -16.86
N LEU A 379 -8.88 5.45 -17.23
CA LEU A 379 -10.14 6.20 -17.14
C LEU A 379 -11.24 5.57 -17.99
N GLY A 380 -10.96 5.24 -19.26
CA GLY A 380 -11.94 4.59 -20.15
C GLY A 380 -12.39 3.21 -19.66
N LEU A 381 -11.52 2.46 -18.97
CA LEU A 381 -11.91 1.19 -18.35
C LEU A 381 -12.90 1.40 -17.19
N VAL A 382 -12.62 2.37 -16.32
CA VAL A 382 -13.49 2.70 -15.18
C VAL A 382 -14.83 3.23 -15.69
N GLU A 383 -14.82 4.07 -16.73
CA GLU A 383 -16.04 4.52 -17.39
C GLU A 383 -16.87 3.33 -17.90
N GLN A 384 -16.25 2.38 -18.60
CA GLN A 384 -16.93 1.17 -19.07
C GLN A 384 -17.55 0.34 -17.92
N ILE A 385 -16.89 0.30 -16.76
CA ILE A 385 -17.36 -0.42 -15.57
C ILE A 385 -18.59 0.26 -14.97
N PHE A 386 -18.54 1.59 -14.80
CA PHE A 386 -19.57 2.34 -14.07
C PHE A 386 -20.70 2.88 -14.94
N GLN A 387 -20.58 2.90 -16.27
CA GLN A 387 -21.59 3.47 -17.17
C GLN A 387 -23.01 2.92 -16.92
N THR A 388 -23.16 1.62 -16.68
CA THR A 388 -24.48 1.05 -16.34
C THR A 388 -25.00 1.49 -14.99
N THR A 389 -24.11 1.62 -14.00
CA THR A 389 -24.45 2.09 -12.65
C THR A 389 -24.86 3.56 -12.68
N PHE A 390 -24.15 4.39 -13.45
CA PHE A 390 -24.50 5.79 -13.67
C PHE A 390 -25.90 5.93 -14.28
N ASN A 391 -26.25 5.12 -15.27
CA ASN A 391 -27.58 5.14 -15.87
C ASN A 391 -28.69 4.76 -14.86
N GLU A 392 -28.46 3.75 -14.01
CA GLU A 392 -29.40 3.37 -12.95
C GLU A 392 -29.54 4.46 -11.88
N ALA A 393 -28.44 5.12 -11.53
CA ALA A 393 -28.46 6.24 -10.58
C ALA A 393 -29.14 7.49 -11.14
N LEU A 394 -28.98 7.80 -12.43
CA LEU A 394 -29.72 8.87 -13.11
C LEU A 394 -31.22 8.59 -13.14
N GLU A 395 -31.61 7.34 -13.41
CA GLU A 395 -33.02 6.94 -13.39
C GLU A 395 -33.62 7.02 -11.97
N TYR A 396 -32.86 6.62 -10.95
CA TYR A 396 -33.25 6.83 -9.55
C TYR A 396 -33.48 8.31 -9.23
N THR A 397 -32.58 9.21 -9.65
CA THR A 397 -32.78 10.66 -9.44
C THR A 397 -34.06 11.14 -10.11
N ARG A 398 -34.33 10.71 -11.35
CA ARG A 398 -35.57 11.07 -12.06
C ARG A 398 -36.81 10.64 -11.28
N GLN A 399 -36.82 9.41 -10.77
CA GLN A 399 -37.93 8.87 -9.96
C GLN A 399 -38.09 9.63 -8.64
N LEU A 400 -36.99 9.97 -7.97
CA LEU A 400 -36.97 10.70 -6.70
C LEU A 400 -37.59 12.11 -6.83
N ILE A 401 -37.36 12.80 -7.95
CA ILE A 401 -37.82 14.19 -8.14
C ILE A 401 -39.15 14.30 -8.90
N GLN A 402 -39.63 13.23 -9.54
CA GLN A 402 -40.78 13.29 -10.46
C GLN A 402 -42.02 13.90 -9.78
N TYR A 403 -42.41 13.37 -8.62
CA TYR A 403 -43.66 13.73 -7.92
C TYR A 403 -43.45 14.69 -6.74
N THR A 404 -42.23 15.17 -6.54
CA THR A 404 -41.87 15.98 -5.36
C THR A 404 -42.12 17.47 -5.60
N TYR A 405 -42.67 18.14 -4.59
CA TYR A 405 -42.86 19.61 -4.53
C TYR A 405 -41.84 20.32 -3.61
N ASP A 406 -40.85 19.58 -3.10
CA ASP A 406 -39.77 20.09 -2.24
C ASP A 406 -38.74 20.90 -3.03
N LEU A 407 -38.89 22.22 -3.02
CA LEU A 407 -37.94 23.15 -3.65
C LEU A 407 -36.56 23.06 -2.97
N PHE A 408 -36.53 23.04 -1.64
CA PHE A 408 -35.29 23.09 -0.88
C PHE A 408 -34.51 21.79 -0.98
N GLY A 409 -35.17 20.63 -0.98
CA GLY A 409 -34.53 19.33 -1.16
C GLY A 409 -33.88 19.20 -2.55
N VAL A 410 -34.54 19.68 -3.60
CA VAL A 410 -33.95 19.73 -4.94
C VAL A 410 -32.74 20.68 -4.98
N LEU A 411 -32.84 21.85 -4.34
CA LEU A 411 -31.72 22.79 -4.29
C LEU A 411 -30.53 22.25 -3.47
N ILE A 412 -30.80 21.56 -2.36
CA ILE A 412 -29.76 20.87 -1.57
C ILE A 412 -29.11 19.78 -2.43
N ASN A 413 -29.87 18.99 -3.20
CA ASN A 413 -29.31 17.99 -4.11
C ASN A 413 -28.39 18.60 -5.17
N ILE A 414 -28.74 19.78 -5.69
CA ILE A 414 -27.85 20.54 -6.59
C ILE A 414 -26.56 20.90 -5.88
N ARG A 415 -26.63 21.43 -4.64
CA ARG A 415 -25.45 21.82 -3.87
C ARG A 415 -24.57 20.62 -3.50
N VAL A 416 -25.19 19.49 -3.10
CA VAL A 416 -24.48 18.21 -2.91
C VAL A 416 -23.75 17.79 -4.18
N THR A 417 -24.40 17.91 -5.34
CA THR A 417 -23.77 17.53 -6.63
C THR A 417 -22.56 18.40 -6.94
N GLN A 418 -22.65 19.70 -6.74
CA GLN A 418 -21.54 20.64 -6.92
C GLN A 418 -20.39 20.35 -5.95
N GLN A 419 -20.69 20.03 -4.69
CA GLN A 419 -19.67 19.62 -3.72
C GLN A 419 -18.97 18.32 -4.14
N LEU A 420 -19.72 17.31 -4.60
CA LEU A 420 -19.15 16.05 -5.08
C LEU A 420 -18.33 16.24 -6.37
N GLN A 421 -18.69 17.20 -7.24
CA GLN A 421 -17.87 17.59 -8.40
C GLN A 421 -16.52 18.17 -7.95
N LEU A 422 -16.52 19.04 -6.93
CA LEU A 422 -15.28 19.60 -6.38
C LEU A 422 -14.39 18.52 -5.73
N GLU A 423 -14.99 17.57 -5.01
CA GLU A 423 -14.27 16.41 -4.46
C GLU A 423 -13.70 15.51 -5.57
N SER A 424 -14.47 15.30 -6.65
CA SER A 424 -14.06 14.56 -7.84
C SER A 424 -12.86 15.22 -8.53
N ASP A 425 -12.88 16.55 -8.68
CA ASP A 425 -11.82 17.33 -9.31
C ASP A 425 -10.54 17.32 -8.46
N LYS A 426 -10.66 17.42 -7.12
CA LYS A 426 -9.54 17.27 -6.17
C LYS A 426 -8.82 15.91 -6.31
N HIS A 427 -9.54 14.88 -6.74
CA HIS A 427 -9.02 13.53 -6.95
C HIS A 427 -8.75 13.17 -8.42
N HIS A 428 -8.81 14.13 -9.35
CA HIS A 428 -8.61 13.94 -10.79
C HIS A 428 -9.49 12.83 -11.41
N LEU A 429 -10.71 12.67 -10.90
CA LEU A 429 -11.64 11.66 -11.38
C LEU A 429 -12.53 12.26 -12.49
N THR A 430 -12.00 12.29 -13.72
CA THR A 430 -12.74 12.87 -14.87
C THR A 430 -13.98 12.07 -15.26
N VAL A 431 -13.99 10.75 -15.00
CA VAL A 431 -15.08 9.82 -15.39
C VAL A 431 -16.43 10.19 -14.77
N THR A 432 -16.43 10.76 -13.57
CA THR A 432 -17.65 11.15 -12.84
C THR A 432 -18.17 12.53 -13.22
N LYS A 433 -17.40 13.33 -13.97
CA LYS A 433 -17.78 14.69 -14.36
C LYS A 433 -19.05 14.71 -15.21
N ASP A 434 -19.05 13.94 -16.30
CA ASP A 434 -20.20 13.84 -17.22
C ASP A 434 -21.46 13.30 -16.51
N TYR A 435 -21.25 12.40 -15.54
CA TYR A 435 -22.32 11.88 -14.71
C TYR A 435 -22.95 12.98 -13.84
N PHE A 436 -22.15 13.76 -13.11
CA PHE A 436 -22.67 14.85 -12.28
C PHE A 436 -23.26 15.99 -13.10
N ASP A 437 -22.69 16.30 -14.26
CA ASP A 437 -23.27 17.28 -15.19
C ASP A 437 -24.65 16.80 -15.68
N SER A 438 -24.79 15.50 -15.98
CA SER A 438 -26.08 14.89 -16.31
C SER A 438 -27.09 14.95 -15.16
N GLN A 439 -26.64 14.80 -13.90
CA GLN A 439 -27.49 14.99 -12.72
C GLN A 439 -27.99 16.44 -12.62
N LEU A 440 -27.10 17.42 -12.81
CA LEU A 440 -27.47 18.84 -12.82
C LEU A 440 -28.45 19.18 -13.95
N MET A 441 -28.28 18.60 -15.15
CA MET A 441 -29.22 18.76 -16.27
C MET A 441 -30.64 18.23 -15.96
N ILE A 442 -30.78 17.33 -15.00
CA ILE A 442 -32.08 16.82 -14.53
C ILE A 442 -32.65 17.70 -13.39
N LEU A 443 -31.79 18.14 -12.47
CA LEU A 443 -32.20 18.87 -11.26
C LEU A 443 -32.58 20.34 -11.54
N TRP A 444 -31.81 21.04 -12.38
CA TRP A 444 -32.06 22.47 -12.67
C TRP A 444 -33.43 22.74 -13.31
N PRO A 445 -33.87 22.01 -14.35
CA PRO A 445 -35.21 22.21 -14.91
C PRO A 445 -36.32 21.94 -13.89
N LYS A 446 -36.14 20.94 -13.01
CA LYS A 446 -37.11 20.65 -11.95
C LYS A 446 -37.17 21.79 -10.92
N LEU A 447 -36.03 22.34 -10.53
CA LEU A 447 -35.99 23.52 -9.65
C LEU A 447 -36.78 24.68 -10.26
N GLN A 448 -36.60 24.95 -11.56
CA GLN A 448 -37.31 26.02 -12.25
C GLN A 448 -38.84 25.81 -12.23
N GLN A 449 -39.30 24.58 -12.46
CA GLN A 449 -40.73 24.24 -12.37
C GLN A 449 -41.29 24.46 -10.95
N LEU A 450 -40.52 24.14 -9.91
CA LEU A 450 -40.93 24.37 -8.53
C LEU A 450 -40.94 25.86 -8.17
N VAL A 451 -39.98 26.64 -8.67
CA VAL A 451 -39.98 28.11 -8.57
C VAL A 451 -41.23 28.69 -9.25
N ASP A 452 -41.57 28.22 -10.45
CA ASP A 452 -42.77 28.64 -11.17
C ASP A 452 -44.05 28.37 -10.38
N PHE A 453 -44.13 27.18 -9.77
CA PHE A 453 -45.24 26.80 -8.88
C PHE A 453 -45.34 27.72 -7.66
N GLN A 454 -44.22 28.07 -7.03
CA GLN A 454 -44.22 28.98 -5.87
C GLN A 454 -44.61 30.41 -6.28
N CYS A 455 -44.11 30.92 -7.42
CA CYS A 455 -44.53 32.19 -8.01
C CYS A 455 -46.03 32.22 -8.31
N GLU A 456 -46.57 31.17 -8.91
CA GLU A 456 -48.01 31.07 -9.21
C GLU A 456 -48.85 31.05 -7.93
N SER A 457 -48.40 30.30 -6.93
CA SER A 457 -49.06 30.23 -5.62
C SER A 457 -49.10 31.59 -4.95
N LEU A 458 -47.97 32.32 -4.96
CA LEU A 458 -47.85 33.67 -4.42
C LEU A 458 -48.82 34.65 -5.10
N ARG A 459 -48.97 34.57 -6.42
CA ARG A 459 -49.93 35.42 -7.17
C ARG A 459 -51.40 35.09 -6.87
N LYS A 460 -51.71 33.88 -6.43
CA LYS A 460 -53.05 33.43 -6.05
C LYS A 460 -53.41 33.73 -4.60
N VAL A 461 -52.45 34.18 -3.78
CA VAL A 461 -52.70 34.52 -2.37
C VAL A 461 -53.79 35.59 -2.26
N PRO A 462 -54.82 35.40 -1.42
CA PRO A 462 -55.86 36.40 -1.23
C PRO A 462 -55.26 37.69 -0.69
N ILE A 463 -55.66 38.82 -1.27
CA ILE A 463 -55.18 40.14 -0.86
C ILE A 463 -55.79 40.47 0.52
N THR A 464 -55.00 40.40 1.58
CA THR A 464 -55.43 40.60 2.97
C THR A 464 -54.56 41.62 3.70
N THR A 465 -55.01 42.06 4.86
CA THR A 465 -54.26 42.91 5.81
C THR A 465 -54.00 42.17 7.12
N SER A 466 -54.01 40.84 7.09
CA SER A 466 -53.84 39.98 8.26
C SER A 466 -52.41 40.04 8.77
N VAL A 467 -52.26 40.43 10.04
CA VAL A 467 -50.97 40.56 10.71
C VAL A 467 -50.51 39.26 11.33
N ALA A 468 -49.20 39.07 11.38
CA ALA A 468 -48.62 37.93 12.06
C ALA A 468 -48.90 37.96 13.57
N ARG A 469 -49.27 36.82 14.14
CA ARG A 469 -49.38 36.63 15.59
C ARG A 469 -47.99 36.54 16.22
N LEU A 470 -47.25 37.64 16.18
CA LEU A 470 -45.94 37.79 16.81
C LEU A 470 -46.14 38.47 18.16
N TYR A 471 -45.90 37.72 19.25
CA TYR A 471 -45.86 38.17 20.65
C TYR A 471 -46.84 39.32 21.02
N GLY A 472 -48.05 38.95 21.47
CA GLY A 472 -49.08 39.88 21.96
C GLY A 472 -50.24 40.10 20.98
N ASN A 473 -51.39 40.58 21.50
CA ASN A 473 -52.63 40.83 20.75
C ASN A 473 -52.60 42.18 19.98
N HIS A 474 -51.47 42.52 19.33
CA HIS A 474 -51.40 43.73 18.51
C HIS A 474 -51.83 43.41 17.07
N GLU A 475 -53.11 43.63 16.78
CA GLU A 475 -53.73 43.39 15.47
C GLU A 475 -53.47 44.52 14.45
N ASP A 476 -52.71 45.56 14.82
CA ASP A 476 -52.49 46.74 13.99
C ASP A 476 -51.57 46.45 12.78
N PRO A 477 -52.07 46.54 11.53
CA PRO A 477 -51.30 46.28 10.32
C PRO A 477 -50.16 47.27 10.05
N LEU A 478 -50.04 48.31 10.86
CA LEU A 478 -49.04 49.37 10.72
C LEU A 478 -47.82 49.19 11.62
N THR A 479 -47.94 48.35 12.65
CA THR A 479 -46.88 48.07 13.64
C THR A 479 -46.41 46.63 13.58
N THR A 480 -47.28 45.72 13.16
CA THR A 480 -47.00 44.28 13.06
C THR A 480 -46.88 43.87 11.59
N PRO A 481 -45.85 43.10 11.20
CA PRO A 481 -45.70 42.65 9.82
C PRO A 481 -46.83 41.70 9.41
N HIS A 482 -47.11 41.66 8.11
CA HIS A 482 -48.12 40.78 7.52
C HIS A 482 -47.71 39.30 7.66
N GLU A 483 -48.67 38.39 7.84
CA GLU A 483 -48.39 36.94 8.00
C GLU A 483 -47.56 36.37 6.85
N LEU A 484 -47.91 36.75 5.61
CA LEU A 484 -47.15 36.40 4.41
C LEU A 484 -45.71 36.91 4.45
N THR A 485 -45.44 38.10 5.01
CA THR A 485 -44.08 38.66 5.13
C THR A 485 -43.21 37.79 6.01
N VAL A 486 -43.76 37.28 7.11
CA VAL A 486 -43.02 36.42 8.05
C VAL A 486 -42.71 35.06 7.42
N GLN A 487 -43.66 34.47 6.70
CA GLN A 487 -43.45 33.22 5.97
C GLN A 487 -42.44 33.42 4.82
N PHE A 488 -42.61 34.49 4.03
CA PHE A 488 -41.72 34.85 2.93
C PHE A 488 -40.30 35.13 3.42
N SER A 489 -40.16 35.80 4.57
CA SER A 489 -38.87 36.02 5.22
C SER A 489 -38.15 34.70 5.51
N LYS A 490 -38.82 33.73 6.16
CA LYS A 490 -38.23 32.40 6.41
C LYS A 490 -37.83 31.70 5.10
N PHE A 491 -38.71 31.74 4.09
CA PHE A 491 -38.44 31.16 2.77
C PHE A 491 -37.24 31.80 2.08
N LEU A 492 -37.18 33.14 2.01
CA LEU A 492 -36.11 33.90 1.38
C LEU A 492 -34.78 33.69 2.10
N THR A 493 -34.78 33.77 3.43
CA THR A 493 -33.62 33.47 4.29
C THR A 493 -33.08 32.07 4.00
N SER A 494 -33.93 31.05 3.94
CA SER A 494 -33.52 29.68 3.62
C SER A 494 -32.96 29.55 2.19
N LEU A 495 -33.54 30.26 1.23
CA LEU A 495 -33.06 30.26 -0.17
C LEU A 495 -31.70 30.95 -0.31
N LEU A 496 -31.50 32.07 0.40
CA LEU A 496 -30.24 32.81 0.44
C LEU A 496 -29.14 32.00 1.15
N LYS A 497 -29.44 31.31 2.25
CA LYS A 497 -28.49 30.39 2.92
C LYS A 497 -28.00 29.27 2.01
N LEU A 498 -28.85 28.72 1.14
CA LEU A 498 -28.44 27.72 0.14
C LEU A 498 -27.70 28.33 -1.06
N ALA A 499 -27.77 29.65 -1.21
CA ALA A 499 -26.97 30.41 -2.17
C ALA A 499 -25.59 30.78 -1.63
N THR A 500 -25.38 30.79 -0.29
CA THR A 500 -24.06 31.05 0.32
C THR A 500 -23.14 29.85 0.34
N THR A 501 -23.66 28.64 0.16
CA THR A 501 -22.89 27.38 0.29
C THR A 501 -22.00 27.04 -0.92
N HIS A 502 -21.71 27.98 -1.83
CA HIS A 502 -20.83 27.72 -3.00
C HIS A 502 -19.38 28.06 -2.69
N GLU A 503 -18.47 27.12 -2.97
CA GLU A 503 -17.05 27.47 -3.15
C GLU A 503 -16.88 28.31 -4.45
N LYS A 504 -16.03 29.34 -4.39
CA LYS A 504 -15.90 30.53 -5.29
C LYS A 504 -15.63 30.30 -6.80
N GLN A 505 -15.84 29.10 -7.36
CA GLN A 505 -15.43 28.80 -8.74
C GLN A 505 -16.51 29.06 -9.81
N VAL A 506 -17.76 29.32 -9.43
CA VAL A 506 -18.88 29.50 -10.38
C VAL A 506 -19.37 30.95 -10.37
N ASP A 507 -19.61 31.52 -11.56
CA ASP A 507 -20.25 32.84 -11.69
C ASP A 507 -21.69 32.76 -11.17
N GLU A 508 -21.97 33.40 -10.04
CA GLU A 508 -23.29 33.41 -9.39
C GLU A 508 -24.41 33.86 -10.34
N ARG A 509 -24.11 34.76 -11.29
CA ARG A 509 -25.11 35.28 -12.23
C ARG A 509 -25.49 34.27 -13.32
N SER A 510 -24.65 33.28 -13.55
CA SER A 510 -24.89 32.21 -14.51
C SER A 510 -25.87 31.15 -13.98
N GLU A 511 -26.07 31.09 -12.65
CA GLU A 511 -26.95 30.10 -12.06
C GLU A 511 -28.44 30.46 -12.26
N PRO A 512 -29.30 29.48 -12.62
CA PRO A 512 -30.74 29.68 -12.68
C PRO A 512 -31.35 30.17 -11.35
N LEU A 513 -30.70 29.88 -10.23
CA LEU A 513 -31.13 30.30 -8.90
C LEU A 513 -31.15 31.84 -8.76
N TYR A 514 -30.15 32.54 -9.30
CA TYR A 514 -30.04 34.00 -9.21
C TYR A 514 -31.29 34.69 -9.77
N ASN A 515 -31.69 34.33 -11.00
CA ASN A 515 -32.90 34.84 -11.65
C ASN A 515 -34.19 34.40 -10.92
N SER A 516 -34.19 33.19 -10.36
CA SER A 516 -35.33 32.66 -9.60
C SER A 516 -35.61 33.45 -8.34
N ILE A 517 -34.56 33.82 -7.58
CA ILE A 517 -34.67 34.65 -6.37
C ILE A 517 -35.28 36.02 -6.72
N ILE A 518 -34.75 36.68 -7.75
CA ILE A 518 -35.24 38.00 -8.19
C ILE A 518 -36.71 37.93 -8.61
N ARG A 519 -37.09 36.89 -9.36
CA ARG A 519 -38.46 36.72 -9.83
C ARG A 519 -39.45 36.50 -8.67
N ILE A 520 -39.13 35.61 -7.73
CA ILE A 520 -39.98 35.35 -6.56
C ILE A 520 -40.10 36.64 -5.71
N ARG A 521 -39.01 37.40 -5.56
CA ARG A 521 -39.02 38.70 -4.86
C ARG A 521 -39.95 39.71 -5.53
N ASN A 522 -39.88 39.86 -6.85
CA ASN A 522 -40.73 40.79 -7.59
C ASN A 522 -42.24 40.42 -7.51
N ASP A 523 -42.56 39.13 -7.55
CA ASP A 523 -43.94 38.65 -7.37
C ASP A 523 -44.44 38.95 -5.93
N TYR A 524 -43.59 38.76 -4.92
CA TYR A 524 -43.90 39.13 -3.53
C TYR A 524 -44.16 40.62 -3.36
N GLU A 525 -43.28 41.47 -3.89
CA GLU A 525 -43.45 42.93 -3.86
C GLU A 525 -44.77 43.35 -4.51
N THR A 526 -45.10 42.76 -5.66
CA THR A 526 -46.37 43.01 -6.35
C THR A 526 -47.58 42.66 -5.49
N VAL A 527 -47.55 41.53 -4.78
CA VAL A 527 -48.62 41.12 -3.87
C VAL A 527 -48.70 42.07 -2.67
N MET A 528 -47.57 42.42 -2.08
CA MET A 528 -47.54 43.30 -0.92
C MET A 528 -48.00 44.74 -1.24
N THR A 529 -47.68 45.26 -2.43
CA THR A 529 -48.22 46.54 -2.94
C THR A 529 -49.74 46.47 -3.15
N LYS A 530 -50.30 45.32 -3.53
CA LYS A 530 -51.76 45.15 -3.62
C LYS A 530 -52.40 45.11 -2.23
N CYS A 531 -51.77 44.45 -1.26
CA CYS A 531 -52.23 44.43 0.12
C CYS A 531 -52.19 45.83 0.77
N SER A 532 -51.15 46.63 0.48
CA SER A 532 -50.98 47.96 1.09
C SER A 532 -52.10 48.92 0.74
N LYS A 533 -52.66 48.82 -0.47
CA LYS A 533 -53.79 49.63 -0.94
C LYS A 533 -55.08 49.42 -0.14
N LYS A 534 -55.18 48.34 0.66
CA LYS A 534 -56.33 48.10 1.56
C LYS A 534 -56.15 48.75 2.94
N CYS A 535 -54.95 49.23 3.27
CA CYS A 535 -54.66 49.91 4.53
C CYS A 535 -54.83 51.43 4.41
N LYS A 536 -55.09 52.08 5.56
CA LYS A 536 -55.23 53.55 5.64
C LYS A 536 -53.94 54.29 5.26
N SER A 537 -52.78 53.72 5.57
CA SER A 537 -51.45 54.25 5.24
C SER A 537 -50.61 53.18 4.54
N PRO A 538 -50.63 53.13 3.19
CA PRO A 538 -49.98 52.07 2.42
C PRO A 538 -48.45 52.08 2.59
N GLU A 539 -47.83 53.25 2.65
CA GLU A 539 -46.37 53.41 2.75
C GLU A 539 -45.83 52.92 4.09
N ARG A 540 -46.53 53.24 5.19
CA ARG A 540 -46.16 52.76 6.53
C ARG A 540 -46.24 51.24 6.64
N MET A 541 -47.28 50.63 6.07
CA MET A 541 -47.41 49.17 6.03
C MET A 541 -46.27 48.53 5.22
N LEU A 542 -45.89 49.13 4.09
CA LEU A 542 -44.77 48.64 3.28
C LEU A 542 -43.44 48.78 4.01
N ALA A 543 -43.19 49.94 4.66
CA ALA A 543 -41.98 50.17 5.46
C ALA A 543 -41.83 49.13 6.58
N THR A 544 -42.88 48.82 7.34
CA THR A 544 -42.83 47.81 8.40
C THR A 544 -42.51 46.41 7.85
N ASN A 545 -43.09 46.03 6.71
CA ASN A 545 -42.86 44.72 6.10
C ASN A 545 -41.44 44.57 5.51
N TYR A 546 -40.95 45.58 4.79
CA TYR A 546 -39.60 45.57 4.25
C TYR A 546 -38.53 45.71 5.34
N MET A 547 -38.81 46.44 6.43
CA MET A 547 -37.95 46.51 7.60
C MET A 547 -37.81 45.14 8.26
N PHE A 548 -38.90 44.37 8.37
CA PHE A 548 -38.85 43.01 8.88
C PHE A 548 -37.98 42.10 8.00
N LEU A 549 -38.12 42.18 6.68
CA LEU A 549 -37.29 41.41 5.74
C LEU A 549 -35.81 41.79 5.83
N TYR A 550 -35.51 43.09 5.87
CA TYR A 550 -34.15 43.60 6.03
C TYR A 550 -33.52 43.09 7.33
N ASN A 551 -34.23 43.19 8.45
CA ASN A 551 -33.75 42.69 9.75
C ASN A 551 -33.53 41.17 9.73
N ALA A 552 -34.41 40.40 9.08
CA ALA A 552 -34.24 38.95 8.96
C ALA A 552 -33.00 38.57 8.15
N ILE A 553 -32.68 39.32 7.09
CA ILE A 553 -31.46 39.13 6.30
C ILE A 553 -30.22 39.50 7.12
N GLN A 554 -30.24 40.65 7.80
CA GLN A 554 -29.16 41.08 8.71
C GLN A 554 -28.89 40.06 9.83
N HIS A 555 -29.92 39.45 10.40
CA HIS A 555 -29.76 38.41 11.43
C HIS A 555 -29.09 37.14 10.90
N MET A 556 -29.15 36.85 9.59
CA MET A 556 -28.37 35.76 9.01
C MET A 556 -26.87 36.07 9.05
N HIS A 557 -26.49 37.31 8.75
CA HIS A 557 -25.08 37.73 8.71
C HIS A 557 -24.38 37.65 10.08
N ILE A 558 -25.10 37.85 11.18
CA ILE A 558 -24.52 37.82 12.54
C ILE A 558 -24.07 36.40 12.96
N HIS A 559 -24.60 35.36 12.32
CA HIS A 559 -24.32 33.97 12.66
C HIS A 559 -23.31 33.27 11.72
N GLU A 560 -22.87 33.91 10.64
CA GLU A 560 -21.79 33.40 9.77
C GLU A 560 -20.45 34.05 10.18
N PRO A 561 -19.36 33.28 10.30
CA PRO A 561 -18.06 33.83 10.71
C PRO A 561 -17.52 34.81 9.64
N ASP A 562 -16.96 35.94 10.08
CA ASP A 562 -16.45 37.10 9.29
C ASP A 562 -15.34 36.78 8.25
N THR A 563 -15.11 35.51 7.90
CA THR A 563 -13.91 35.05 7.20
C THR A 563 -14.06 34.94 5.68
N GLU A 564 -15.28 34.99 5.13
CA GLU A 564 -15.51 34.89 3.68
C GLU A 564 -16.36 36.03 3.10
N PRO A 565 -16.04 36.52 1.87
CA PRO A 565 -16.84 37.54 1.22
C PRO A 565 -18.22 36.98 0.86
N LEU A 566 -19.26 37.60 1.42
CA LEU A 566 -20.67 37.28 1.14
C LEU A 566 -20.96 37.23 -0.38
N PRO A 567 -21.76 36.25 -0.84
CA PRO A 567 -22.19 36.16 -2.23
C PRO A 567 -22.87 37.43 -2.72
N LEU A 568 -22.72 37.71 -4.01
CA LEU A 568 -23.28 38.88 -4.67
C LEU A 568 -24.80 38.97 -4.52
N ILE A 569 -25.52 37.85 -4.70
CA ILE A 569 -27.00 37.84 -4.59
C ILE A 569 -27.51 38.23 -3.21
N VAL A 570 -26.75 37.89 -2.15
CA VAL A 570 -27.12 38.22 -0.77
C VAL A 570 -26.98 39.73 -0.56
N LYS A 571 -25.84 40.30 -0.97
CA LYS A 571 -25.60 41.76 -0.91
C LYS A 571 -26.61 42.54 -1.73
N GLU A 572 -26.86 42.14 -2.97
CA GLU A 572 -27.83 42.82 -3.85
C GLU A 572 -29.26 42.74 -3.28
N THR A 573 -29.64 41.63 -2.62
CA THR A 573 -30.95 41.51 -1.99
C THR A 573 -31.06 42.36 -0.73
N GLU A 574 -30.00 42.43 0.07
CA GLU A 574 -29.90 43.29 1.25
C GLU A 574 -29.99 44.78 0.87
N ASP A 575 -29.19 45.22 -0.10
CA ASP A 575 -29.18 46.60 -0.60
C ASP A 575 -30.53 47.00 -1.19
N HIS A 576 -31.18 46.07 -1.91
CA HIS A 576 -32.52 46.28 -2.44
C HIS A 576 -33.57 46.46 -1.33
N CYS A 577 -33.56 45.59 -0.31
CA CYS A 577 -34.46 45.73 0.84
C CYS A 577 -34.20 47.04 1.60
N LYS A 578 -32.93 47.44 1.78
CA LYS A 578 -32.56 48.70 2.41
C LYS A 578 -33.07 49.91 1.62
N ALA A 579 -32.90 49.91 0.30
CA ALA A 579 -33.41 50.97 -0.57
C ALA A 579 -34.93 51.10 -0.49
N LEU A 580 -35.67 49.98 -0.43
CA LEU A 580 -37.12 50.00 -0.24
C LEU A 580 -37.51 50.57 1.13
N VAL A 581 -36.81 50.18 2.21
CA VAL A 581 -37.04 50.72 3.55
C VAL A 581 -36.83 52.24 3.57
N GLU A 582 -35.73 52.74 3.00
CA GLU A 582 -35.45 54.18 2.92
C GLU A 582 -36.49 54.92 2.07
N ALA A 583 -36.93 54.32 0.96
CA ALA A 583 -37.93 54.93 0.09
C ALA A 583 -39.27 55.10 0.80
N PHE A 584 -39.78 54.07 1.49
CA PHE A 584 -41.09 54.12 2.14
C PHE A 584 -41.08 54.82 3.51
N SER A 585 -39.92 54.88 4.20
CA SER A 585 -39.79 55.59 5.49
C SER A 585 -39.68 57.11 5.34
N LYS A 586 -39.33 57.61 4.14
CA LYS A 586 -39.24 59.05 3.85
C LYS A 586 -40.58 59.70 3.51
N VAL A 587 -41.61 58.91 3.20
CA VAL A 587 -42.93 59.42 2.77
C VAL A 587 -43.95 59.45 3.92
N THR A 588 -43.70 58.69 4.99
CA THR A 588 -44.41 58.75 6.27
C THR A 588 -43.89 59.85 7.19
#